data_AF-A0A942ES12-F1
#
_entry.id   AF-A0A942ES12-F1
#
_cell.length_a   1.000
_cell.length_b   1.000
_cell.length_c   1.000
_cell.angle_alpha   90.00
_cell.angle_beta   90.00
_cell.angle_gamma   90.00
#
_symmetry.space_group_name_H-M   'P 1'
#
loop_
_entity.id
_entity.type
_entity.pdbx_description
1 polymer ?
#
loop_
_entity_poly.entity_id
_entity_poly.type
_entity_poly.pdbx_seq_one_letter_code
_entity_poly.pdbx_strand_id
1 'polypeptide(L)'
;MLQCPKCKKSFSENYAFCEECGVKLIKADVLGLKQQEFKVFDRVERSVFFRITRSYTWIILILSILGFIGAIFYLISDIRLFLWKDTSVSAEEIRIILAAKKAGRSPAEVEELTKKLDPELLARLDKEIYELIILLPKTDQEKIGVEKIRGWVKERIGRYYTIKEKIKILREAKGVLTKFNESERTEALGTFFNMKAEKENKIERGRTEAKIKMATIGGTFFALIMTIAAFSLILVLLAIERNTRKG
;
A
#
# COMPACT_ATOMS: atom_id res chain seq x y z
N MET A 1 -37.64 18.88 64.86
CA MET A 1 -38.21 19.93 63.98
C MET A 1 -37.08 20.69 63.28
N LEU A 2 -37.00 20.61 61.95
CA LEU A 2 -36.03 21.38 61.17
C LEU A 2 -36.57 22.79 60.91
N GLN A 3 -35.74 23.82 61.11
CA GLN A 3 -36.07 25.20 60.73
C GLN A 3 -35.30 25.62 59.48
N CYS A 4 -35.99 26.28 58.55
CA CYS A 4 -35.32 26.84 57.37
C CYS A 4 -34.42 28.02 57.79
N PRO A 5 -33.13 28.04 57.40
CA PRO A 5 -32.22 29.12 57.78
C PRO A 5 -32.59 30.48 57.17
N LYS A 6 -33.40 30.50 56.10
CA LYS A 6 -33.75 31.72 55.37
C LYS A 6 -35.11 32.30 55.78
N CYS A 7 -36.14 31.47 55.94
CA CYS A 7 -37.50 31.93 56.26
C CYS A 7 -37.98 31.56 57.68
N LYS A 8 -37.15 30.88 58.48
CA LYS A 8 -37.41 30.51 59.89
C LYS A 8 -38.68 29.68 60.16
N LYS A 9 -39.39 29.19 59.13
CA LYS A 9 -40.50 28.24 59.29
C LYS A 9 -39.99 26.86 59.72
N SER A 10 -40.74 26.22 60.61
CA SER A 10 -40.49 24.87 61.14
C SER A 10 -41.20 23.81 60.30
N PHE A 11 -40.49 22.75 59.94
CA PHE A 11 -41.00 21.64 59.13
C PHE A 11 -40.90 20.30 59.90
N SER A 12 -41.84 19.39 59.60
CA SER A 12 -41.78 18.00 60.05
C SER A 12 -40.68 17.22 59.31
N GLU A 13 -40.21 16.12 59.88
CA GLU A 13 -38.86 15.56 59.66
C GLU A 13 -38.59 14.87 58.31
N ASN A 14 -39.45 15.09 57.30
CA ASN A 14 -39.44 14.36 56.03
C ASN A 14 -39.30 15.24 54.77
N TYR A 15 -39.07 16.54 54.88
CA TYR A 15 -38.90 17.43 53.72
C TYR A 15 -37.42 17.67 53.39
N ALA A 16 -37.04 17.49 52.12
CA ALA A 16 -35.67 17.70 51.63
C ALA A 16 -35.42 19.14 51.09
N PHE A 17 -36.47 19.93 50.89
CA PHE A 17 -36.43 21.27 50.31
C PHE A 17 -37.57 22.14 50.87
N CYS A 18 -37.32 23.44 51.03
CA CYS A 18 -38.33 24.41 51.45
C CYS A 18 -39.13 24.91 50.23
N GLU A 19 -40.42 24.63 50.17
CA GLU A 19 -41.28 24.97 49.01
C GLU A 19 -41.38 26.48 48.74
N GLU A 20 -41.26 27.33 49.76
CA GLU A 20 -41.37 28.79 49.58
C GLU A 20 -40.09 29.47 49.09
N CYS A 21 -38.91 28.92 49.41
CA CYS A 21 -37.65 29.59 49.11
C CYS A 21 -36.62 28.73 48.36
N GLY A 22 -36.96 27.47 48.06
CA GLY A 22 -36.14 26.55 47.26
C GLY A 22 -34.85 26.07 47.94
N VAL A 23 -34.61 26.41 49.21
CA VAL A 23 -33.37 26.04 49.91
C VAL A 23 -33.44 24.58 50.37
N LYS A 24 -32.38 23.81 50.06
CA LYS A 24 -32.22 22.40 50.42
C LYS A 24 -31.98 22.27 51.93
N LEU A 25 -32.81 21.47 52.60
CA LEU A 25 -32.65 21.15 54.03
C LEU A 25 -31.81 19.87 54.13
N ILE A 26 -30.62 19.95 54.71
CA ILE A 26 -29.71 18.79 54.83
C ILE A 26 -30.06 18.02 56.11
N LYS A 27 -30.59 16.80 55.95
CA LYS A 27 -30.67 15.81 57.04
C LYS A 27 -29.28 15.15 57.16
N ALA A 28 -28.56 15.43 58.25
CA ALA A 28 -27.29 14.77 58.52
C ALA A 28 -27.53 13.32 58.99
N ASP A 29 -26.59 12.44 58.63
CA ASP A 29 -26.37 11.08 59.17
C ASP A 29 -27.30 9.93 58.77
N VAL A 30 -27.18 9.45 57.52
CA VAL A 30 -27.14 7.98 57.19
C VAL A 30 -26.42 7.70 55.84
N LEU A 31 -26.35 8.68 54.93
CA LEU A 31 -25.76 8.52 53.59
C LEU A 31 -24.21 8.53 53.55
N GLY A 32 -23.55 9.04 54.59
CA GLY A 32 -22.09 9.20 54.62
C GLY A 32 -21.30 7.89 54.63
N LEU A 33 -21.78 6.88 55.36
CA LEU A 33 -21.05 5.62 55.57
C LEU A 33 -21.09 4.68 54.35
N LYS A 34 -22.27 4.49 53.73
CA LYS A 34 -22.37 3.72 52.48
C LYS A 34 -21.64 4.40 51.31
N GLN A 35 -21.66 5.73 51.25
CA GLN A 35 -20.99 6.46 50.17
C GLN A 35 -19.46 6.48 50.33
N GLN A 36 -18.93 6.31 51.54
CA GLN A 36 -17.51 6.11 51.80
C GLN A 36 -17.04 4.70 51.41
N GLU A 37 -17.75 3.64 51.79
CA GLU A 37 -17.36 2.26 51.45
C GLU A 37 -17.41 2.00 49.93
N PHE A 38 -18.47 2.45 49.24
CA PHE A 38 -18.54 2.33 47.78
C PHE A 38 -17.47 3.15 47.05
N LYS A 39 -17.11 4.35 47.55
CA LYS A 39 -16.01 5.15 46.98
C LYS A 39 -14.63 4.52 47.22
N VAL A 40 -14.43 3.86 48.35
CA VAL A 40 -13.16 3.19 48.66
C VAL A 40 -13.02 1.93 47.81
N PHE A 41 -14.08 1.14 47.65
CA PHE A 41 -14.08 -0.03 46.76
C PHE A 41 -13.83 0.35 45.29
N ASP A 42 -14.55 1.35 44.76
CA ASP A 42 -14.35 1.86 43.38
C ASP A 42 -12.94 2.45 43.19
N ARG A 43 -12.37 3.08 44.24
CA ARG A 43 -10.98 3.58 44.22
C ARG A 43 -9.94 2.45 44.25
N VAL A 44 -10.17 1.40 45.03
CA VAL A 44 -9.27 0.24 45.14
C VAL A 44 -9.32 -0.60 43.86
N GLU A 45 -10.52 -0.89 43.36
CA GLU A 45 -10.75 -1.62 42.11
C GLU A 45 -10.12 -0.90 40.92
N ARG A 46 -10.36 0.41 40.77
CA ARG A 46 -9.66 1.23 39.75
C ARG A 46 -8.15 1.21 39.93
N SER A 47 -7.62 1.20 41.14
CA SER A 47 -6.16 1.21 41.37
C SER A 47 -5.48 -0.09 40.95
N VAL A 48 -6.15 -1.23 41.16
CA VAL A 48 -5.67 -2.56 40.75
C VAL A 48 -5.76 -2.69 39.23
N PHE A 49 -6.90 -2.32 38.64
CA PHE A 49 -7.07 -2.27 37.19
C PHE A 49 -5.99 -1.40 36.54
N PHE A 50 -5.71 -0.21 37.08
CA PHE A 50 -4.69 0.69 36.52
C PHE A 50 -3.28 0.10 36.51
N ARG A 51 -2.90 -0.66 37.56
CA ARG A 51 -1.60 -1.34 37.59
C ARG A 51 -1.53 -2.46 36.56
N ILE A 52 -2.59 -3.26 36.46
CA ILE A 52 -2.67 -4.37 35.51
C ILE A 52 -2.59 -3.81 34.08
N THR A 53 -3.44 -2.84 33.73
CA THR A 53 -3.44 -2.22 32.40
C THR A 53 -2.09 -1.59 32.04
N ARG A 54 -1.43 -0.93 33.02
CA ARG A 54 -0.09 -0.37 32.82
C ARG A 54 0.95 -1.46 32.53
N SER A 55 0.99 -2.53 33.31
CA SER A 55 1.93 -3.63 33.10
C SER A 55 1.70 -4.32 31.74
N TYR A 56 0.45 -4.59 31.38
CA TYR A 56 0.11 -5.17 30.08
C TYR A 56 0.50 -4.25 28.92
N THR A 57 0.31 -2.94 29.06
CA THR A 57 0.69 -1.97 28.03
C THR A 57 2.20 -1.99 27.77
N TRP A 58 3.02 -2.07 28.83
CA TRP A 58 4.48 -2.19 28.68
C TRP A 58 4.90 -3.49 27.99
N ILE A 59 4.28 -4.62 28.32
CA ILE A 59 4.56 -5.91 27.69
C ILE A 59 4.25 -5.85 26.18
N ILE A 60 3.08 -5.32 25.81
CA ILE A 60 2.67 -5.19 24.40
C ILE A 60 3.60 -4.23 23.66
N LEU A 61 4.01 -3.13 24.30
CA LEU A 61 4.93 -2.15 23.71
C LEU A 61 6.31 -2.77 23.43
N ILE A 62 6.87 -3.52 24.38
CA ILE A 62 8.16 -4.20 24.22
C ILE A 62 8.10 -5.23 23.08
N LEU A 63 7.05 -6.07 23.05
CA LEU A 63 6.85 -7.04 21.97
C LEU A 63 6.69 -6.37 20.61
N SER A 64 5.98 -5.24 20.56
CA SER A 64 5.84 -4.44 19.34
C SER A 64 7.20 -3.90 18.89
N ILE A 65 7.99 -3.29 19.78
CA ILE A 65 9.32 -2.77 19.45
C ILE A 65 10.25 -3.87 18.92
N LEU A 66 10.26 -5.05 19.56
CA LEU A 66 11.05 -6.19 19.08
C LEU A 66 10.59 -6.65 17.69
N GLY A 67 9.28 -6.73 17.45
CA GLY A 67 8.71 -7.02 16.14
C GLY A 67 9.09 -5.98 15.08
N PHE A 68 9.10 -4.70 15.45
CA PHE A 68 9.48 -3.58 14.58
C PHE A 68 10.95 -3.66 14.18
N ILE A 69 11.85 -3.91 15.15
CA ILE A 69 13.29 -4.08 14.90
C ILE A 69 13.52 -5.27 13.97
N GLY A 70 12.89 -6.42 14.24
CA GLY A 70 12.99 -7.61 13.39
C GLY A 70 12.51 -7.35 11.95
N ALA A 71 11.42 -6.61 11.80
CA ALA A 71 10.89 -6.23 10.50
C ALA A 71 11.84 -5.28 9.74
N ILE A 72 12.53 -4.36 10.42
CA ILE A 72 13.52 -3.45 9.80
C ILE A 72 14.69 -4.25 9.24
N PHE A 73 15.23 -5.19 10.01
CA PHE A 73 16.32 -6.06 9.55
C PHE A 73 15.92 -6.87 8.31
N TYR A 74 14.69 -7.38 8.27
CA TYR A 74 14.16 -8.09 7.10
C TYR A 74 14.08 -7.18 5.86
N LEU A 75 13.58 -5.94 6.03
CA LEU A 75 13.50 -4.96 4.93
C LEU A 75 14.87 -4.57 4.37
N ILE A 76 15.88 -4.37 5.22
CA ILE A 76 17.23 -3.99 4.77
C ILE A 76 17.85 -5.08 3.88
N SER A 77 17.56 -6.35 4.15
CA SER A 77 18.03 -7.47 3.33
C SER A 77 17.40 -7.47 1.93
N ASP A 78 16.09 -7.19 1.82
CA ASP A 78 15.36 -7.19 0.54
C ASP A 78 15.55 -5.89 -0.27
N ILE A 79 15.71 -4.75 0.41
CA ILE A 79 15.91 -3.44 -0.23
C ILE A 79 17.24 -3.38 -1.01
N ARG A 80 18.29 -4.11 -0.59
CA ARG A 80 19.55 -4.19 -1.35
C ARG A 80 19.37 -4.79 -2.75
N LEU A 81 18.39 -5.70 -2.93
CA LEU A 81 18.02 -6.26 -4.23
C LEU A 81 17.17 -5.31 -5.08
N PHE A 82 16.47 -4.36 -4.46
CA PHE A 82 15.53 -3.46 -5.14
C PHE A 82 16.15 -2.11 -5.53
N LEU A 83 17.08 -1.56 -4.75
CA LEU A 83 17.72 -0.26 -5.00
C LEU A 83 18.79 -0.27 -6.12
N TRP A 84 19.15 -1.45 -6.65
CA TRP A 84 20.11 -1.61 -7.75
C TRP A 84 19.43 -1.84 -9.11
N LYS A 85 18.25 -1.24 -9.33
CA LYS A 85 17.66 -1.15 -10.66
C LYS A 85 17.49 0.31 -11.03
N ASP A 86 18.32 0.76 -11.97
CA ASP A 86 18.35 2.10 -12.52
C ASP A 86 16.94 2.60 -12.87
N THR A 87 16.43 3.53 -12.07
CA THR A 87 15.27 4.37 -12.37
C THR A 87 15.73 5.69 -12.99
N SER A 88 16.67 5.63 -13.94
CA SER A 88 17.10 6.81 -14.66
C SER A 88 15.97 7.28 -15.59
N VAL A 89 15.27 8.34 -15.20
CA VAL A 89 14.37 9.08 -16.10
C VAL A 89 15.24 9.86 -17.07
N SER A 90 15.05 9.64 -18.37
CA SER A 90 15.86 10.31 -19.38
C SER A 90 15.50 11.79 -19.47
N ALA A 91 16.48 12.66 -19.68
CA ALA A 91 16.25 14.11 -19.82
C ALA A 91 15.28 14.46 -20.95
N GLU A 92 15.10 13.56 -21.92
CA GLU A 92 14.18 13.71 -23.04
C GLU A 92 12.71 13.58 -22.61
N GLU A 93 12.39 12.65 -21.70
CA GLU A 93 11.03 12.49 -21.15
C GLU A 93 10.63 13.73 -20.32
N ILE A 94 11.57 14.32 -19.59
CA ILE A 94 11.35 15.54 -18.81
C ILE A 94 11.12 16.74 -19.73
N ARG A 95 11.85 16.82 -20.86
CA ARG A 95 11.69 17.91 -21.86
C ARG A 95 10.33 17.86 -22.55
N ILE A 96 9.85 16.67 -22.89
CA ILE A 96 8.53 16.48 -23.52
C ILE A 96 7.40 16.92 -22.59
N ILE A 97 7.48 16.56 -21.31
CA ILE A 97 6.48 16.94 -20.29
C ILE A 97 6.51 18.46 -20.02
N LEU A 98 7.70 19.07 -19.96
CA LEU A 98 7.85 20.52 -19.78
C LEU A 98 7.35 21.34 -20.98
N ALA A 99 7.59 20.87 -22.21
CA ALA A 99 7.10 21.51 -23.42
C ALA A 99 5.56 21.46 -23.50
N ALA A 100 4.95 20.33 -23.11
CA ALA A 100 3.50 20.19 -23.04
C ALA A 100 2.88 21.10 -21.95
N LYS A 101 3.53 21.23 -20.79
CA LYS A 101 3.09 22.12 -19.71
C LYS A 101 3.16 23.60 -20.11
N LYS A 102 4.17 24.01 -20.88
CA LYS A 102 4.28 25.38 -21.42
C LYS A 102 3.23 25.70 -22.48
N ALA A 103 2.71 24.69 -23.17
CA ALA A 103 1.65 24.83 -24.17
C ALA A 103 0.22 24.78 -23.58
N GLY A 104 0.07 24.73 -22.25
CA GLY A 104 -1.23 24.75 -21.57
C GLY A 104 -2.08 23.49 -21.73
N ARG A 105 -1.49 22.37 -22.20
CA ARG A 105 -2.20 21.11 -22.43
C ARG A 105 -2.22 20.22 -21.19
N SER A 106 -3.32 19.51 -21.00
CA SER A 106 -3.49 18.60 -19.85
C SER A 106 -2.62 17.34 -20.01
N PRO A 107 -2.24 16.64 -18.92
CA PRO A 107 -1.47 15.40 -19.00
C PRO A 107 -2.12 14.32 -19.89
N ALA A 108 -3.45 14.34 -20.04
CA ALA A 108 -4.20 13.42 -20.88
C ALA A 108 -4.05 13.69 -22.39
N GLU A 109 -3.89 14.95 -22.81
CA GLU A 109 -3.61 15.31 -24.22
C GLU A 109 -2.18 14.94 -24.65
N VAL A 110 -1.26 14.81 -23.68
CA VAL A 110 0.13 14.37 -23.95
C VAL A 110 0.16 12.86 -24.25
N GLU A 111 -0.67 12.08 -23.56
CA GLU A 111 -0.83 10.64 -23.82
C GLU A 111 -1.47 10.36 -25.19
N GLU A 112 -2.37 11.24 -25.63
CA GLU A 112 -2.99 11.15 -26.95
C GLU A 112 -2.05 11.61 -28.09
N LEU A 113 -1.15 12.58 -27.83
CA LEU A 113 -0.07 12.97 -28.75
C LEU A 113 1.00 11.89 -28.91
N THR A 114 1.25 11.06 -27.88
CA THR A 114 2.10 9.85 -28.01
C THR A 114 1.44 8.72 -28.83
N LYS A 115 0.16 8.86 -29.19
CA LYS A 115 -0.60 7.90 -29.99
C LYS A 115 -0.64 8.24 -31.49
N LYS A 116 0.00 9.33 -31.93
CA LYS A 116 0.37 9.49 -33.34
C LYS A 116 1.53 8.55 -33.65
N LEU A 117 1.16 7.36 -34.09
CA LEU A 117 2.02 6.30 -34.61
C LEU A 117 2.97 6.92 -35.64
N ASP A 118 4.23 7.13 -35.27
CA ASP A 118 5.26 7.65 -36.15
C ASP A 118 5.33 6.75 -37.40
N PRO A 119 4.97 7.26 -38.59
CA PRO A 119 4.90 6.46 -39.81
C PRO A 119 6.24 5.83 -40.17
N GLU A 120 7.36 6.45 -39.76
CA GLU A 120 8.69 5.87 -39.95
C GLU A 120 8.90 4.61 -39.09
N LEU A 121 8.42 4.62 -37.84
CA LEU A 121 8.52 3.47 -36.94
C LEU A 121 7.64 2.30 -37.40
N LEU A 122 6.47 2.59 -37.98
CA LEU A 122 5.62 1.56 -38.60
C LEU A 122 6.30 0.91 -39.80
N ALA A 123 6.86 1.72 -40.70
CA ALA A 123 7.59 1.22 -41.86
C ALA A 123 8.80 0.38 -41.42
N ARG A 124 9.51 0.80 -40.36
CA ARG A 124 10.63 0.05 -39.78
C ARG A 124 10.16 -1.27 -39.16
N LEU A 125 9.00 -1.29 -38.50
CA LEU A 125 8.41 -2.51 -37.96
C LEU A 125 8.06 -3.50 -39.08
N ASP A 126 7.35 -3.05 -40.11
CA ASP A 126 7.01 -3.91 -41.25
C ASP A 126 8.27 -4.43 -41.96
N LYS A 127 9.31 -3.59 -42.13
CA LYS A 127 10.61 -4.01 -42.67
C LYS A 127 11.23 -5.15 -41.85
N GLU A 128 11.29 -5.02 -40.53
CA GLU A 128 11.88 -6.07 -39.67
C GLU A 128 11.07 -7.37 -39.70
N ILE A 129 9.75 -7.28 -39.88
CA ILE A 129 8.90 -8.47 -40.07
C ILE A 129 9.25 -9.16 -41.40
N TYR A 130 9.37 -8.41 -42.50
CA TYR A 130 9.77 -9.00 -43.78
C TYR A 130 11.18 -9.61 -43.74
N GLU A 131 12.13 -8.93 -43.12
CA GLU A 131 13.49 -9.47 -42.94
C GLU A 131 13.50 -10.75 -42.11
N LEU A 132 12.65 -10.85 -41.09
CA LEU A 132 12.47 -12.09 -40.33
C LEU A 132 11.88 -13.21 -41.19
N ILE A 133 10.87 -12.92 -42.02
CA ILE A 133 10.23 -13.91 -42.90
C ILE A 133 11.22 -14.45 -43.93
N ILE A 134 12.09 -13.60 -44.49
CA ILE A 134 13.13 -14.00 -45.46
C ILE A 134 14.09 -15.05 -44.88
N LEU A 135 14.30 -15.05 -43.56
CA LEU A 135 15.15 -16.06 -42.91
C LEU A 135 14.50 -17.45 -42.83
N LEU A 136 13.18 -17.55 -42.98
CA LEU A 136 12.45 -18.80 -42.90
C LEU A 136 12.64 -19.65 -44.18
N PRO A 137 12.55 -20.98 -44.08
CA PRO A 137 12.70 -21.86 -45.24
C PRO A 137 11.67 -21.54 -46.33
N LYS A 138 12.14 -21.49 -47.58
CA LYS A 138 11.29 -21.17 -48.75
C LYS A 138 10.09 -22.12 -48.90
N THR A 139 10.29 -23.39 -48.54
CA THR A 139 9.22 -24.41 -48.52
C THR A 139 8.04 -23.99 -47.66
N ASP A 140 8.29 -23.36 -46.51
CA ASP A 140 7.24 -22.90 -45.61
C ASP A 140 6.62 -21.59 -46.09
N GLN A 141 7.41 -20.71 -46.70
CA GLN A 141 6.91 -19.49 -47.32
C GLN A 141 5.92 -19.78 -48.45
N GLU A 142 6.21 -20.79 -49.29
CA GLU A 142 5.34 -21.22 -50.39
C GLU A 142 4.10 -21.97 -49.90
N LYS A 143 4.26 -22.86 -48.90
CA LYS A 143 3.17 -23.68 -48.36
C LYS A 143 2.18 -22.89 -47.51
N ILE A 144 2.67 -21.97 -46.68
CA ILE A 144 1.86 -21.21 -45.72
C ILE A 144 1.41 -19.87 -46.35
N GLY A 145 2.29 -19.24 -47.12
CA GLY A 145 2.09 -17.90 -47.67
C GLY A 145 2.67 -16.82 -46.76
N VAL A 146 3.44 -15.90 -47.36
CA VAL A 146 4.14 -14.79 -46.69
C VAL A 146 3.19 -13.94 -45.84
N GLU A 147 1.98 -13.63 -46.33
CA GLU A 147 1.02 -12.81 -45.58
C GLU A 147 0.43 -13.53 -44.35
N LYS A 148 0.28 -14.86 -44.39
CA LYS A 148 -0.15 -15.62 -43.21
C LYS A 148 0.94 -15.65 -42.14
N ILE A 149 2.19 -15.84 -42.56
CA ILE A 149 3.35 -15.77 -41.65
C ILE A 149 3.45 -14.36 -41.05
N ARG A 150 3.30 -13.31 -41.87
CA ARG A 150 3.27 -11.92 -41.41
C ARG A 150 2.17 -11.67 -40.40
N GLY A 151 0.95 -12.16 -40.65
CA GLY A 151 -0.16 -12.09 -39.71
C GLY A 151 0.15 -12.76 -38.37
N TRP A 152 0.69 -13.97 -38.42
CA TRP A 152 1.10 -14.71 -37.21
C TRP A 152 2.20 -13.98 -36.42
N VAL A 153 3.22 -13.43 -37.09
CA VAL A 153 4.26 -12.62 -36.43
C VAL A 153 3.65 -11.36 -35.80
N LYS A 154 2.75 -10.67 -36.51
CA LYS A 154 2.04 -9.48 -35.99
C LYS A 154 1.20 -9.79 -34.76
N GLU A 155 0.50 -10.91 -34.75
CA GLU A 155 -0.25 -11.39 -33.60
C GLU A 155 0.68 -11.64 -32.40
N ARG A 156 1.80 -12.34 -32.62
CA ARG A 156 2.76 -12.68 -31.56
C ARG A 156 3.48 -11.48 -30.97
N ILE A 157 3.77 -10.45 -31.77
CA ILE A 157 4.32 -9.19 -31.26
C ILE A 157 3.23 -8.20 -30.81
N GLY A 158 1.95 -8.51 -31.04
CA GLY A 158 0.81 -7.68 -30.63
C GLY A 158 0.72 -7.50 -29.11
N ARG A 159 1.23 -8.47 -28.35
CA ARG A 159 1.34 -8.43 -26.88
C ARG A 159 2.22 -7.29 -26.33
N TYR A 160 3.09 -6.72 -27.16
CA TYR A 160 4.00 -5.64 -26.73
C TYR A 160 3.37 -4.28 -26.98
N TYR A 161 3.47 -3.38 -26.00
CA TYR A 161 2.79 -2.08 -26.06
C TYR A 161 3.48 -1.12 -27.04
N THR A 162 4.81 -1.10 -27.07
CA THR A 162 5.55 -0.11 -27.87
C THR A 162 6.08 -0.69 -29.18
N ILE A 163 6.10 0.12 -30.25
CA ILE A 163 6.71 -0.29 -31.53
C ILE A 163 8.21 -0.57 -31.36
N LYS A 164 8.90 0.19 -30.50
CA LYS A 164 10.32 -0.02 -30.20
C LYS A 164 10.58 -1.40 -29.61
N GLU A 165 9.75 -1.86 -28.67
CA GLU A 165 9.84 -3.22 -28.12
C GLU A 165 9.58 -4.27 -29.20
N LYS A 166 8.54 -4.09 -30.02
CA LYS A 166 8.23 -5.01 -31.13
C LYS A 166 9.44 -5.17 -32.06
N ILE A 167 10.07 -4.07 -32.47
CA ILE A 167 11.28 -4.07 -33.29
C ILE A 167 12.44 -4.79 -32.59
N LYS A 168 12.66 -4.50 -31.30
CA LYS A 168 13.73 -5.15 -30.52
C LYS A 168 13.56 -6.66 -30.49
N ILE A 169 12.34 -7.14 -30.26
CA ILE A 169 12.04 -8.57 -30.18
C ILE A 169 12.20 -9.25 -31.53
N LEU A 170 11.81 -8.60 -32.63
CA LEU A 170 12.05 -9.11 -33.97
C LEU A 170 13.55 -9.24 -34.27
N ARG A 171 14.38 -8.27 -33.83
CA ARG A 171 15.84 -8.36 -33.96
C ARG A 171 16.45 -9.48 -33.13
N GLU A 172 15.97 -9.66 -31.90
CA GLU A 172 16.37 -10.79 -31.06
C GLU A 172 16.00 -12.12 -31.73
N ALA A 173 14.78 -12.24 -32.26
CA ALA A 173 14.33 -13.42 -33.00
C ALA A 173 15.25 -13.71 -34.20
N LYS A 174 15.54 -12.70 -35.03
CA LYS A 174 16.48 -12.82 -36.16
C LYS A 174 17.84 -13.35 -35.72
N GLY A 175 18.44 -12.76 -34.68
CA GLY A 175 19.76 -13.17 -34.17
C GLY A 175 19.79 -14.57 -33.55
N VAL A 176 18.64 -15.06 -33.08
CA VAL A 176 18.49 -16.46 -32.65
C VAL A 176 18.34 -17.38 -33.87
N LEU A 177 17.46 -17.03 -34.82
CA LEU A 177 17.20 -17.84 -36.01
C LEU A 177 18.42 -18.08 -36.89
N THR A 178 19.34 -17.11 -36.97
CA THR A 178 20.59 -17.27 -37.73
C THR A 178 21.50 -18.37 -37.18
N LYS A 179 21.26 -18.86 -35.96
CA LYS A 179 22.01 -19.97 -35.34
C LYS A 179 21.43 -21.35 -35.66
N PHE A 180 20.26 -21.41 -36.28
CA PHE A 180 19.58 -22.66 -36.64
C PHE A 180 19.69 -22.93 -38.14
N ASN A 181 19.66 -24.22 -38.47
CA ASN A 181 19.59 -24.69 -39.85
C ASN A 181 18.29 -24.21 -40.50
N GLU A 182 18.32 -23.98 -41.82
CA GLU A 182 17.17 -23.40 -42.53
C GLU A 182 15.87 -24.19 -42.31
N SER A 183 15.93 -25.52 -42.28
CA SER A 183 14.78 -26.40 -42.02
C SER A 183 14.16 -26.26 -40.63
N GLU A 184 14.91 -25.78 -39.64
CA GLU A 184 14.49 -25.69 -38.24
C GLU A 184 13.98 -24.29 -37.87
N ARG A 185 14.20 -23.28 -38.73
CA ARG A 185 13.97 -21.88 -38.37
C ARG A 185 12.51 -21.55 -38.08
N THR A 186 11.56 -22.22 -38.73
CA THR A 186 10.12 -22.02 -38.45
C THR A 186 9.75 -22.49 -37.05
N GLU A 187 10.22 -23.68 -36.66
CA GLU A 187 10.00 -24.23 -35.32
C GLU A 187 10.75 -23.42 -34.25
N ALA A 188 11.99 -23.02 -34.53
CA ALA A 188 12.79 -22.17 -33.66
C ALA A 188 12.11 -20.81 -33.43
N LEU A 189 11.46 -20.24 -34.45
CA LEU A 189 10.75 -18.97 -34.32
C LEU A 189 9.53 -19.09 -33.40
N GLY A 190 8.73 -20.15 -33.59
CA GLY A 190 7.61 -20.44 -32.70
C GLY A 190 8.05 -20.64 -31.25
N THR A 191 9.12 -21.42 -31.07
CA THR A 191 9.72 -21.70 -29.76
C THR A 191 10.27 -20.43 -29.10
N PHE A 192 10.94 -19.57 -29.86
CA PHE A 192 11.43 -18.28 -29.38
C PHE A 192 10.31 -17.43 -28.80
N PHE A 193 9.21 -17.23 -29.54
CA PHE A 193 8.10 -16.42 -29.06
C PHE A 193 7.42 -17.03 -27.83
N ASN A 194 7.25 -18.36 -27.79
CA ASN A 194 6.67 -19.05 -26.63
C ASN A 194 7.57 -18.92 -25.38
N MET A 195 8.87 -19.16 -25.51
CA MET A 195 9.82 -19.02 -24.40
C MET A 195 9.93 -17.58 -23.91
N LYS A 196 9.94 -16.60 -24.83
CA LYS A 196 9.96 -15.19 -24.47
C LYS A 196 8.71 -14.82 -23.67
N ALA A 197 7.55 -15.28 -24.14
CA ALA A 197 6.27 -15.09 -23.46
C ALA A 197 6.26 -15.69 -22.05
N GLU A 198 6.77 -16.91 -21.90
CA GLU A 198 6.83 -17.60 -20.61
C GLU A 198 7.78 -16.89 -19.63
N LYS A 199 8.95 -16.46 -20.10
CA LYS A 199 9.92 -15.72 -19.28
C LYS A 199 9.36 -14.39 -18.80
N GLU A 200 8.66 -13.67 -19.65
CA GLU A 200 8.00 -12.42 -19.27
C GLU A 200 6.88 -12.66 -18.27
N ASN A 201 6.02 -13.65 -18.49
CA ASN A 201 4.96 -14.01 -17.55
C ASN A 201 5.54 -14.40 -16.17
N LYS A 202 6.69 -15.08 -16.13
CA LYS A 202 7.41 -15.38 -14.87
C LYS A 202 7.94 -14.12 -14.20
N ILE A 203 8.51 -13.18 -14.97
CA ILE A 203 8.99 -11.89 -14.44
C ILE A 203 7.83 -11.05 -13.91
N GLU A 204 6.71 -11.01 -14.62
CA GLU A 204 5.50 -10.29 -14.18
C GLU A 204 4.90 -10.90 -12.93
N ARG A 205 4.81 -12.24 -12.84
CA ARG A 205 4.42 -12.94 -11.61
C ARG A 205 5.36 -12.63 -10.45
N GLY A 206 6.67 -12.63 -10.70
CA GLY A 206 7.65 -12.23 -9.70
C GLY A 206 7.48 -10.78 -9.25
N ARG A 207 7.11 -9.87 -10.16
CA ARG A 207 6.80 -8.46 -9.82
C ARG A 207 5.49 -8.32 -9.05
N THR A 208 4.43 -9.06 -9.40
CA THR A 208 3.17 -9.01 -8.66
C THR A 208 3.34 -9.60 -7.27
N GLU A 209 4.04 -10.72 -7.14
CA GLU A 209 4.43 -11.28 -5.84
C GLU A 209 5.27 -10.29 -5.03
N ALA A 210 6.24 -9.61 -5.65
CA ALA A 210 7.03 -8.59 -4.97
C ALA A 210 6.18 -7.38 -4.54
N LYS A 211 5.22 -6.93 -5.37
CA LYS A 211 4.28 -5.86 -5.00
C LYS A 211 3.36 -6.28 -3.85
N ILE A 212 2.85 -7.51 -3.87
CA ILE A 212 2.02 -8.05 -2.79
C ILE A 212 2.85 -8.13 -1.52
N LYS A 213 4.07 -8.69 -1.56
CA LYS A 213 4.99 -8.73 -0.42
C LYS A 213 5.28 -7.33 0.12
N MET A 214 5.55 -6.36 -0.75
CA MET A 214 5.76 -4.96 -0.34
C MET A 214 4.51 -4.34 0.30
N ALA A 215 3.32 -4.59 -0.24
CA ALA A 215 2.07 -4.10 0.33
C ALA A 215 1.79 -4.75 1.70
N THR A 216 2.04 -6.05 1.84
CA THR A 216 1.91 -6.77 3.11
C THR A 216 2.93 -6.26 4.15
N ILE A 217 4.19 -6.08 3.75
CA ILE A 217 5.23 -5.53 4.63
C ILE A 217 4.85 -4.11 5.05
N GLY A 218 4.51 -3.23 4.11
CA GLY A 218 4.09 -1.85 4.38
C GLY A 218 2.87 -1.77 5.31
N GLY A 219 1.86 -2.60 5.08
CA GLY A 219 0.67 -2.69 5.95
C GLY A 219 1.02 -3.18 7.36
N THR A 220 1.90 -4.18 7.47
CA THR A 220 2.36 -4.69 8.77
C THR A 220 3.12 -3.63 9.54
N PHE A 221 4.01 -2.90 8.86
CA PHE A 221 4.76 -1.78 9.45
C PHE A 221 3.84 -0.67 9.94
N PHE A 222 2.87 -0.26 9.12
CA PHE A 222 1.92 0.77 9.49
C PHE A 222 1.08 0.37 10.70
N ALA A 223 0.56 -0.87 10.72
CA ALA A 223 -0.20 -1.39 11.85
C ALA A 223 0.62 -1.41 13.14
N LEU A 224 1.90 -1.77 13.04
CA LEU A 224 2.80 -1.84 14.19
C LEU A 224 3.13 -0.43 14.73
N ILE A 225 3.41 0.54 13.85
CA ILE A 225 3.58 1.96 14.23
C ILE A 225 2.32 2.49 14.91
N MET A 226 1.14 2.24 14.34
CA MET A 226 -0.14 2.65 14.92
C MET A 226 -0.38 2.02 16.30
N THR A 227 -0.01 0.75 16.46
CA THR A 227 -0.10 0.05 17.76
C THR A 227 0.81 0.70 18.80
N ILE A 228 2.08 0.96 18.44
CA ILE A 228 3.02 1.66 19.32
C ILE A 228 2.48 3.05 19.70
N ALA A 229 1.97 3.80 18.73
CA ALA A 229 1.42 5.14 18.96
C ALA A 229 0.20 5.11 19.90
N ALA A 230 -0.74 4.19 19.67
CA ALA A 230 -1.94 4.05 20.52
C ALA A 230 -1.58 3.70 21.97
N PHE A 231 -0.71 2.72 22.18
CA PHE A 231 -0.29 2.33 23.54
C PHE A 231 0.58 3.40 24.20
N SER A 232 1.40 4.13 23.45
CA SER A 232 2.14 5.27 23.97
C SER A 232 1.20 6.38 24.44
N LEU A 233 0.14 6.68 23.68
CA LEU A 233 -0.89 7.64 24.06
C LEU A 233 -1.65 7.20 25.32
N ILE A 234 -2.01 5.91 25.42
CA ILE A 234 -2.60 5.35 26.65
C ILE A 234 -1.68 5.57 27.84
N LEU A 235 -0.37 5.28 27.73
CA LEU A 235 0.59 5.51 28.82
C LEU A 235 0.67 6.98 29.24
N VAL A 236 0.63 7.91 28.28
CA VAL A 236 0.62 9.35 28.55
C VAL A 236 -0.65 9.77 29.29
N LEU A 237 -1.82 9.33 28.84
CA LEU A 237 -3.10 9.62 29.52
C LEU A 237 -3.12 9.06 30.94
N LEU A 238 -2.65 7.82 31.12
CA LEU A 238 -2.54 7.19 32.44
C LEU A 238 -1.57 7.96 33.36
N ALA A 239 -0.51 8.54 32.80
CA ALA A 239 0.45 9.35 33.55
C ALA A 239 -0.17 10.69 34.00
N ILE A 240 -0.91 11.36 33.11
CA ILE A 240 -1.61 12.62 33.43
C ILE A 240 -2.65 12.40 34.53
N GLU A 241 -3.50 11.37 34.41
CA GLU A 241 -4.52 11.06 35.42
C GLU A 241 -3.91 10.79 36.80
N ARG A 242 -2.75 10.13 36.85
CA ARG A 242 -2.06 9.90 38.12
C ARG A 242 -1.54 11.18 38.73
N ASN A 243 -1.07 12.13 37.91
CA ASN A 243 -0.50 13.39 38.39
C ASN A 243 -1.59 14.35 38.88
N THR A 244 -2.74 14.40 38.19
CA THR A 244 -3.88 15.22 38.58
C THR A 244 -4.65 14.70 39.81
N ARG A 245 -4.48 13.42 40.19
CA ARG A 245 -5.02 12.88 41.45
C ARG A 245 -4.17 13.16 42.68
N LYS A 246 -2.92 13.60 42.50
CA LYS A 246 -1.97 13.85 43.60
C LYS A 246 -1.87 15.32 44.01
N GLY A 247 -2.32 16.24 43.16
CA GLY A 247 -2.52 17.65 43.50
C GLY A 247 -3.93 17.89 43.99
#